data_AF-Q4C0T8-F1
#
_entry.id   AF-Q4C0T8-F1
#
_cell.length_a   1.000
_cell.length_b   1.000
_cell.length_c   1.000
_cell.angle_alpha   90.00
_cell.angle_beta   90.00
_cell.angle_gamma   90.00
#
_symmetry.space_group_name_H-M   'P 1'
#
loop_
_entity.id
_entity.type
_entity.pdbx_description
1 polymer ?
#
loop_
_entity_poly.entity_id
_entity_poly.type
_entity_poly.pdbx_seq_one_letter_code
_entity_poly.pdbx_strand_id
1 'polypeptide(L)'
;MTGGHVRNLMLLMDSAFNYIDNLPITKRAAQRAITQARDVYRRTVEHEQWPLLAKVHQTHQIQNDQEHRKLLFNRCVLQYSYYDDDEELISWYDVHPLILKISEFVEQLNS
;
A
#
# COMPACT_ATOMS: atom_id res chain seq x y z
N MET A 1 11.59 -2.61 12.46
CA MET A 1 10.30 -2.31 13.14
C MET A 1 9.17 -3.06 12.41
N THR A 2 8.78 -4.23 12.90
CA THR A 2 7.85 -5.16 12.24
C THR A 2 6.37 -4.98 12.64
N GLY A 3 6.03 -3.99 13.46
CA GLY A 3 4.66 -3.81 14.00
C GLY A 3 3.69 -2.99 13.13
N GLY A 4 4.17 -2.33 12.07
CA GLY A 4 3.36 -1.39 11.30
C GLY A 4 2.25 -2.05 10.47
N HIS A 5 2.59 -3.13 9.77
CA HIS A 5 1.69 -3.79 8.81
C HIS A 5 0.55 -4.54 9.52
N VAL A 6 0.86 -5.26 10.60
CA VAL A 6 -0.16 -5.99 11.39
C VAL A 6 -1.14 -5.01 12.05
N ARG A 7 -0.66 -3.87 12.57
CA ARG A 7 -1.54 -2.84 13.13
C ARG A 7 -2.51 -2.30 12.07
N ASN A 8 -2.04 -2.02 10.86
CA ASN A 8 -2.89 -1.54 9.77
C ASN A 8 -3.95 -2.58 9.38
N LEU A 9 -3.61 -3.87 9.38
CA LEU A 9 -4.56 -4.95 9.16
C LEU A 9 -5.62 -5.01 10.27
N MET A 10 -5.23 -4.92 11.54
CA MET A 10 -6.16 -4.91 12.66
C MET A 10 -7.10 -3.70 12.60
N LEU A 11 -6.60 -2.51 12.25
CA LEU A 11 -7.43 -1.31 12.04
C LEU A 11 -8.41 -1.48 10.87
N LEU A 12 -8.00 -2.15 9.79
CA LEU A 12 -8.88 -2.46 8.67
C LEU A 12 -9.99 -3.43 9.07
N MET A 13 -9.66 -4.44 9.88
CA MET A 13 -10.62 -5.40 10.42
C MET A 13 -11.61 -4.72 11.38
N ASP A 14 -11.11 -3.90 12.30
CA ASP A 14 -11.91 -3.07 13.21
C ASP A 14 -12.86 -2.12 12.45
N SER A 15 -12.35 -1.44 11.43
CA SER A 15 -13.17 -0.61 10.53
C SER A 15 -14.28 -1.42 9.85
N ALA A 16 -14.02 -2.67 9.46
CA ALA A 16 -15.03 -3.52 8.84
C ALA A 16 -16.14 -3.93 9.83
N PHE A 17 -15.81 -4.11 11.11
CA PHE A 17 -16.80 -4.40 12.16
C PHE A 17 -17.82 -3.28 12.35
N ASN A 18 -17.42 -2.02 12.15
CA ASN A 18 -18.34 -0.88 12.21
C ASN A 18 -19.45 -0.88 11.15
N TYR A 19 -19.40 -1.81 10.17
CA TYR A 19 -20.39 -1.92 9.08
C TYR A 19 -21.26 -3.18 9.17
N ILE A 20 -21.17 -3.95 10.25
CA ILE A 20 -22.00 -5.15 10.50
C ILE A 20 -22.55 -5.13 11.92
N ASP A 21 -23.76 -5.65 12.10
CA ASP A 21 -24.34 -5.86 13.44
C ASP A 21 -24.02 -7.26 13.98
N ASN A 22 -23.77 -8.22 13.08
CA ASN A 22 -23.49 -9.61 13.41
C ASN A 22 -22.37 -10.17 12.52
N LEU A 23 -21.62 -11.13 13.05
CA LEU A 23 -20.66 -11.92 12.29
C LEU A 23 -21.35 -12.84 11.26
N PRO A 24 -20.65 -13.22 10.17
CA PRO A 24 -19.26 -12.88 9.82
C PRO A 24 -19.12 -11.50 9.14
N ILE A 25 -17.87 -11.01 8.99
CA ILE A 25 -17.58 -9.82 8.17
C ILE A 25 -18.02 -10.07 6.73
N THR A 26 -18.94 -9.25 6.25
CA THR A 26 -19.46 -9.35 4.88
C THR A 26 -18.50 -8.73 3.87
N LYS A 27 -18.54 -9.19 2.61
CA LYS A 27 -17.82 -8.57 1.49
C LYS A 27 -18.09 -7.07 1.39
N ARG A 28 -19.34 -6.65 1.63
CA ARG A 28 -19.75 -5.23 1.61
C ARG A 28 -19.04 -4.43 2.71
N ALA A 29 -19.00 -4.95 3.93
CA ALA A 29 -18.33 -4.32 5.07
C ALA A 29 -16.82 -4.19 4.84
N ALA A 30 -16.17 -5.27 4.39
CA ALA A 30 -14.75 -5.24 4.02
C ALA A 30 -14.48 -4.21 2.92
N GLN A 31 -15.30 -4.16 1.88
CA GLN A 31 -15.13 -3.20 0.79
C GLN A 31 -15.27 -1.74 1.25
N ARG A 32 -16.16 -1.45 2.20
CA ARG A 32 -16.30 -0.11 2.80
C ARG A 32 -15.04 0.27 3.60
N ALA A 33 -14.57 -0.62 4.47
CA ALA A 33 -13.34 -0.42 5.23
C ALA A 33 -12.12 -0.21 4.30
N ILE A 34 -11.98 -1.02 3.26
CA ILE A 34 -10.93 -0.88 2.23
C ILE A 34 -11.01 0.49 1.55
N THR A 35 -12.21 0.97 1.21
CA THR A 35 -12.40 2.24 0.52
C THR A 35 -12.08 3.42 1.43
N GLN A 36 -12.44 3.34 2.72
CA GLN A 36 -12.07 4.33 3.72
C GLN A 36 -10.55 4.38 3.93
N ALA A 37 -9.91 3.21 4.05
CA ALA A 37 -8.45 3.13 4.20
C ALA A 37 -7.71 3.64 2.95
N ARG A 38 -8.25 3.41 1.75
CA ARG A 38 -7.69 3.94 0.49
C ARG A 38 -7.62 5.47 0.48
N ASP A 39 -8.63 6.13 1.04
CA ASP A 39 -8.70 7.59 1.03
C ASP A 39 -7.56 8.24 1.84
N VAL A 40 -7.05 7.55 2.88
CA VAL A 40 -5.85 7.97 3.61
C VAL A 40 -4.65 8.08 2.67
N TYR A 41 -4.43 7.06 1.83
CA TYR A 41 -3.33 7.06 0.87
C TYR A 41 -3.52 8.11 -0.21
N ARG A 42 -4.73 8.29 -0.73
CA ARG A 42 -5.03 9.35 -1.71
C ARG A 42 -4.64 10.73 -1.19
N ARG A 43 -4.91 11.03 0.09
CA ARG A 43 -4.57 12.32 0.70
C ARG A 43 -3.09 12.46 1.10
N THR A 44 -2.38 11.34 1.23
CA THR A 44 -0.98 11.29 1.68
C THR A 44 -0.01 11.44 0.52
N VAL A 45 -0.36 10.92 -0.65
CA VAL A 45 0.49 10.97 -1.85
C VAL A 45 0.41 12.37 -2.47
N GLU A 46 1.56 13.01 -2.66
CA GLU A 46 1.67 14.29 -3.36
C GLU A 46 1.51 14.11 -4.87
N HIS A 47 1.09 15.15 -5.59
CA HIS A 47 0.75 15.03 -7.02
C HIS A 47 1.94 14.52 -7.86
N GLU A 48 3.13 15.01 -7.55
CA GLU A 48 4.39 14.69 -8.22
C GLU A 48 4.87 13.26 -7.92
N GLN A 49 4.29 12.60 -6.91
CA GLN A 49 4.68 11.25 -6.49
C GLN A 49 3.91 10.14 -7.23
N TRP A 50 2.79 10.44 -7.88
CA TRP A 50 2.04 9.43 -8.64
C TRP A 50 2.86 8.75 -9.76
N PRO A 51 3.63 9.48 -10.59
CA PRO A 51 4.48 8.85 -11.59
C PRO A 51 5.60 8.00 -10.96
N LEU A 52 6.13 8.42 -9.81
CA LEU A 52 7.13 7.65 -9.07
C LEU A 52 6.55 6.31 -8.59
N LEU A 53 5.33 6.33 -8.02
CA LEU A 53 4.65 5.12 -7.60
C LEU A 53 4.41 4.16 -8.77
N ALA A 54 3.97 4.65 -9.93
CA ALA A 54 3.81 3.83 -11.13
C ALA A 54 5.15 3.19 -11.56
N LYS A 55 6.23 3.97 -11.57
CA LYS A 55 7.58 3.48 -11.88
C LYS A 55 8.06 2.42 -10.89
N VAL A 56 7.80 2.60 -9.58
CA VAL A 56 8.13 1.58 -8.57
C VAL A 56 7.35 0.30 -8.84
N HIS A 57 6.04 0.38 -9.09
CA HIS A 57 5.21 -0.79 -9.38
C HIS A 57 5.68 -1.57 -10.62
N GLN A 58 6.14 -0.87 -11.66
CA GLN A 58 6.64 -1.50 -12.89
C GLN A 58 8.04 -2.09 -12.73
N THR A 59 8.94 -1.38 -12.05
CA THR A 59 10.37 -1.76 -11.99
C THR A 59 10.74 -2.56 -10.75
N HIS A 60 9.90 -2.55 -9.72
CA HIS A 60 10.13 -3.13 -8.40
C HIS A 60 11.36 -2.55 -7.67
N GLN A 61 11.79 -1.35 -8.08
CA GLN A 61 12.99 -0.67 -7.62
C GLN A 61 12.66 0.74 -7.14
N ILE A 62 13.47 1.23 -6.20
CA ILE A 62 13.46 2.63 -5.77
C ILE A 62 14.85 3.24 -5.97
N GLN A 63 14.89 4.57 -6.10
CA GLN A 63 16.15 5.30 -6.01
C GLN A 63 16.41 5.72 -4.56
N ASN A 64 17.68 5.88 -4.17
CA ASN A 64 18.05 6.31 -2.83
C ASN A 64 17.93 7.84 -2.65
N ASP A 65 16.86 8.42 -3.17
CA ASP A 65 16.56 9.85 -3.10
C ASP A 65 15.53 10.18 -2.01
N GLN A 66 15.32 11.47 -1.80
CA GLN A 66 14.42 11.96 -0.75
C GLN A 66 12.96 11.60 -1.01
N GLU A 67 12.51 11.56 -2.27
CA GLU A 67 11.10 11.29 -2.61
C GLU A 67 10.74 9.84 -2.36
N HIS A 68 11.58 8.89 -2.77
CA HIS A 68 11.37 7.47 -2.46
C HIS A 68 11.46 7.20 -0.96
N ARG A 69 12.35 7.89 -0.23
CA ARG A 69 12.41 7.80 1.24
C ARG A 69 11.14 8.30 1.91
N LYS A 70 10.53 9.39 1.41
CA LYS A 70 9.22 9.87 1.89
C LYS A 70 8.13 8.83 1.63
N LEU A 71 8.10 8.23 0.43
CA LEU A 71 7.11 7.21 0.08
C LEU A 71 7.24 5.94 0.94
N LEU A 72 8.46 5.52 1.29
CA LEU A 72 8.70 4.46 2.26
C LEU A 72 8.23 4.86 3.67
N PHE A 73 8.59 6.06 4.12
CA PHE A 73 8.23 6.56 5.45
C PHE A 73 6.70 6.63 5.63
N ASN A 74 5.99 7.16 4.63
CA ASN A 74 4.53 7.23 4.60
C ASN A 74 3.86 5.90 4.20
N ARG A 75 4.65 4.84 4.00
CA ARG A 75 4.19 3.49 3.61
C ARG A 75 3.36 3.44 2.33
N CYS A 76 3.57 4.40 1.44
CA CYS A 76 3.03 4.36 0.10
C CYS A 76 3.80 3.35 -0.77
N VAL A 77 5.07 3.11 -0.43
CA VAL A 77 5.89 2.00 -0.93
C VAL A 77 6.24 1.07 0.23
N LEU A 78 6.22 -0.23 -0.04
CA LEU A 78 6.59 -1.30 0.87
C LEU A 78 7.83 -2.02 0.33
N GLN A 79 8.73 -2.40 1.24
CA GLN A 79 9.83 -3.31 0.93
C GLN A 79 9.39 -4.73 1.28
N TYR A 80 9.59 -5.64 0.35
CA TYR A 80 9.42 -7.07 0.53
C TYR A 80 10.78 -7.73 0.52
N SER A 81 10.93 -8.79 1.29
CA SER A 81 12.17 -9.54 1.34
C SER A 81 11.93 -11.01 1.61
N TYR A 82 12.74 -11.86 1.00
CA TYR A 82 12.77 -13.30 1.24
C TYR A 82 14.21 -13.79 1.05
N TYR A 83 14.52 -14.98 1.58
CA TYR A 83 15.77 -15.67 1.26
C TYR A 83 15.51 -16.61 0.10
N ASP A 84 16.35 -16.56 -0.93
CA ASP A 84 16.28 -17.50 -2.05
C ASP A 84 16.91 -18.86 -1.70
N ASP A 85 17.01 -19.74 -2.69
CA ASP A 85 17.52 -21.10 -2.51
C ASP A 85 19.01 -21.13 -2.09
N ASP A 86 19.76 -20.05 -2.33
CA ASP A 86 21.17 -19.89 -1.96
C ASP A 86 21.34 -19.19 -0.59
N GLU A 87 20.25 -19.03 0.18
CA GLU A 87 20.19 -18.27 1.44
C GLU A 87 20.56 -16.78 1.29
N GLU A 88 20.47 -16.22 0.08
CA GLU A 88 20.73 -14.81 -0.16
C GLU A 88 19.47 -13.96 0.06
N LEU A 89 19.65 -12.81 0.72
CA LEU A 89 18.53 -11.90 1.01
C LEU A 89 18.13 -11.13 -0.25
N ILE A 90 17.04 -11.56 -0.88
CA ILE A 90 16.41 -10.83 -1.98
C ILE A 90 15.44 -9.81 -1.43
N SER A 91 15.54 -8.57 -1.88
CA SER A 91 14.58 -7.51 -1.54
C SER A 91 14.12 -6.73 -2.75
N TRP A 92 12.85 -6.36 -2.74
CA TRP A 92 12.19 -5.62 -3.81
C TRP A 92 11.12 -4.70 -3.22
N TYR A 93 10.59 -3.80 -4.04
CA TYR A 93 9.66 -2.78 -3.59
C TYR A 93 8.38 -2.80 -4.41
N ASP A 94 7.25 -2.50 -3.77
CA ASP A 94 6.00 -2.25 -4.48
C ASP A 94 5.19 -1.18 -3.78
N VAL A 95 4.21 -0.62 -4.50
CA VAL A 95 3.23 0.28 -3.94
C VAL A 95 2.30 -0.45 -2.97
N HIS A 96 1.82 0.27 -1.96
CA HIS A 96 0.86 -0.29 -1.01
C HIS A 96 -0.41 -0.75 -1.74
N PRO A 97 -0.96 -1.96 -1.49
CA PRO A 97 -2.08 -2.51 -2.29
C PRO A 97 -3.34 -1.63 -2.37
N LEU A 98 -3.57 -0.80 -1.36
CA LEU A 98 -4.69 0.16 -1.35
C LEU A 98 -4.56 1.25 -2.44
N ILE A 99 -3.34 1.56 -2.86
CA ILE A 99 -3.03 2.56 -3.91
C ILE A 99 -3.40 2.04 -5.31
N LEU A 100 -3.34 0.72 -5.55
CA LEU A 100 -3.58 0.11 -6.86
C LEU A 100 -4.93 0.44 -7.50
N LYS A 101 -5.91 0.89 -6.70
CA LYS A 101 -7.26 1.27 -7.15
C LYS A 101 -7.56 2.76 -6.99
N ILE A 102 -6.53 3.60 -6.83
CA ILE A 102 -6.64 5.06 -6.84
C ILE A 102 -6.55 5.53 -8.29
N SER A 103 -7.47 6.41 -8.71
CA SER A 103 -7.59 6.94 -10.08
C SER A 103 -6.28 7.53 -10.59
N GLU A 104 -5.68 8.40 -9.78
CA GLU A 104 -4.44 9.10 -10.07
C GLU A 104 -3.29 8.11 -10.36
N PHE A 105 -3.22 7.01 -9.61
CA PHE A 105 -2.26 5.94 -9.87
C PHE A 105 -2.56 5.16 -11.14
N VAL A 106 -3.84 4.80 -11.36
CA VAL A 106 -4.28 4.05 -12.56
C VAL A 106 -4.02 4.85 -13.84
N GLU A 107 -4.20 6.17 -13.79
CA GLU A 107 -3.88 7.06 -14.92
C GLU A 107 -2.39 6.99 -15.29
N GLN A 108 -1.50 6.96 -14.29
CA GLN A 108 -0.05 6.86 -14.54
C GLN A 108 0.40 5.49 -15.09
N LEU A 109 -0.35 4.41 -14.82
CA LEU A 109 -0.02 3.09 -15.39
C LEU A 109 -0.37 2.95 -16.88
N ASN A 110 -1.34 3.76 -17.35
CA ASN A 110 -1.83 3.70 -18.73
C ASN A 110 -1.24 4.81 -19.62
N SER A 111 -0.34 5.62 -19.06
CA SER A 111 0.36 6.72 -19.75
C SER A 111 1.71 6.24 -20.30
#